data_AF-A0A841BIF9-F1
#
_entry.id   AF-A0A841BIF9-F1
#
_cell.length_a   1.000
_cell.length_b   1.000
_cell.length_c   1.000
_cell.angle_alpha   90.00
_cell.angle_beta   90.00
_cell.angle_gamma   90.00
#
_symmetry.space_group_name_H-M   'P 1'
#
loop_
_entity.id
_entity.type
_entity.pdbx_description
1 polymer ?
#
loop_
_entity_poly.entity_id
_entity_poly.type
_entity_poly.pdbx_seq_one_letter_code
_entity_poly.pdbx_strand_id
1 'polypeptide(L)'
;MSTPDPAMFLQLRGHLLSTDPETVGLARSERFPEAWGLMMETAYPQGAVSLVALADGTTSLYFSNGGGIIGGGEHQHIARASITAVGLLQTFAADMPVEAEAALPGPGHTIIRALGYAGHRSIEAAEDDLGYGRHQLSPVFHAVHRVIAMVSETTKDE
;
A
#
# COMPACT_ATOMS: atom_id res chain seq x y z
N MET A 1 1.04 -3.40 28.88
CA MET A 1 0.73 -3.52 27.44
C MET A 1 2.06 -3.62 26.73
N SER A 2 2.34 -4.74 26.07
CA SER A 2 3.59 -4.91 25.32
C SER A 2 3.53 -4.01 24.09
N THR A 3 4.51 -3.13 23.92
CA THR A 3 4.69 -2.37 22.67
C THR A 3 4.85 -3.38 21.54
N PRO A 4 4.10 -3.27 20.43
CA PRO A 4 4.24 -4.24 19.35
C PRO A 4 5.63 -4.13 18.73
N ASP A 5 6.22 -5.28 18.41
CA ASP A 5 7.63 -5.40 18.01
C ASP A 5 7.88 -4.79 16.61
N PRO A 6 8.79 -3.81 16.45
CA PRO A 6 9.23 -3.32 15.14
C PRO A 6 9.69 -4.43 14.17
N ALA A 7 10.16 -5.57 14.69
CA ALA A 7 10.48 -6.73 13.86
C ALA A 7 9.26 -7.29 13.12
N MET A 8 8.06 -7.22 13.72
CA MET A 8 6.81 -7.68 13.11
C MET A 8 6.48 -6.88 11.86
N PHE A 9 6.68 -5.55 11.90
CA PHE A 9 6.48 -4.68 10.75
C PHE A 9 7.35 -5.12 9.57
N LEU A 10 8.66 -5.32 9.81
CA LEU A 10 9.59 -5.76 8.77
C LEU A 10 9.27 -7.17 8.25
N GLN A 11 8.81 -8.06 9.12
CA GLN A 11 8.39 -9.41 8.73
C GLN A 11 7.17 -9.41 7.82
N LEU A 12 6.10 -8.70 8.20
CA LEU A 12 4.87 -8.58 7.40
C LEU A 12 5.15 -7.93 6.04
N ARG A 13 5.92 -6.83 6.06
CA ARG A 13 6.38 -6.15 4.86
C ARG A 13 7.20 -7.08 3.96
N GLY A 14 8.17 -7.79 4.51
CA GLY A 14 9.02 -8.72 3.78
C GLY A 14 8.22 -9.88 3.18
N HIS A 15 7.26 -10.44 3.92
CA HIS A 15 6.37 -11.48 3.43
C HIS A 15 5.55 -11.03 2.22
N LEU A 16 4.90 -9.85 2.31
CA LEU A 16 4.16 -9.28 1.20
C LEU A 16 5.05 -9.08 -0.04
N LEU A 17 6.22 -8.47 0.15
CA LEU A 17 7.14 -8.14 -0.95
C LEU A 17 7.77 -9.37 -1.61
N SER A 18 7.77 -10.52 -0.92
CA SER A 18 8.25 -11.81 -1.45
C SER A 18 7.12 -12.76 -1.87
N THR A 19 5.86 -12.32 -1.75
CA THR A 19 4.70 -13.15 -2.10
C THR A 19 4.65 -13.40 -3.61
N ASP A 20 4.53 -14.66 -3.99
CA ASP A 20 4.14 -15.05 -5.34
C ASP A 20 2.61 -14.88 -5.46
N PRO A 21 2.13 -13.97 -6.32
CA PRO A 21 0.69 -13.68 -6.41
C PRO A 21 -0.14 -14.90 -6.81
N GLU A 22 0.42 -15.86 -7.56
CA GLU A 22 -0.32 -17.07 -7.94
C GLU A 22 -0.64 -17.95 -6.72
N THR A 23 0.26 -17.99 -5.74
CA THR A 23 0.09 -18.80 -4.51
C THR A 23 -1.03 -18.28 -3.61
N VAL A 24 -1.41 -17.01 -3.76
CA VAL A 24 -2.51 -16.35 -3.05
C VAL A 24 -3.73 -16.13 -3.95
N GLY A 25 -3.77 -16.75 -5.13
CA GLY A 25 -4.92 -16.70 -6.04
C GLY A 25 -5.08 -15.39 -6.82
N LEU A 26 -4.03 -14.56 -6.87
CA LEU A 26 -4.02 -13.31 -7.62
C LEU A 26 -3.34 -13.54 -8.98
N ALA A 27 -4.14 -13.67 -10.04
CA ALA A 27 -3.65 -13.81 -11.40
C ALA A 27 -3.82 -12.51 -12.20
N ARG A 28 -3.03 -12.35 -13.27
CA ARG A 28 -3.23 -11.26 -14.25
C ARG A 28 -4.66 -11.29 -14.78
N SER A 29 -5.25 -10.12 -14.98
CA SER A 29 -6.58 -9.98 -15.57
C SER A 29 -6.65 -8.76 -16.48
N GLU A 30 -7.72 -8.64 -17.27
CA GLU A 30 -7.96 -7.44 -18.08
C GLU A 30 -8.05 -6.16 -17.23
N ARG A 31 -8.60 -6.28 -16.02
CA ARG A 31 -8.69 -5.17 -15.06
C ARG A 31 -7.34 -4.86 -14.41
N PHE A 32 -6.55 -5.90 -14.14
CA PHE A 32 -5.28 -5.80 -13.45
C PHE A 32 -4.14 -6.45 -14.26
N PRO A 33 -3.73 -5.87 -15.41
CA PRO A 33 -2.71 -6.48 -16.25
C PRO A 33 -1.28 -6.35 -15.69
N GLU A 34 -0.96 -5.25 -15.01
CA GLU A 34 0.41 -4.91 -14.57
C GLU A 34 0.73 -5.29 -13.11
N ALA A 35 -0.11 -4.88 -12.16
CA ALA A 35 0.08 -5.14 -10.74
C ALA A 35 -1.08 -5.95 -10.13
N TRP A 36 -0.73 -6.84 -9.21
CA TRP A 36 -1.68 -7.59 -8.36
C TRP A 36 -2.00 -6.86 -7.06
N GLY A 37 -1.31 -5.75 -6.78
CA GLY A 37 -1.59 -4.92 -5.62
C GLY A 37 -0.83 -3.60 -5.61
N LEU A 38 -1.13 -2.82 -4.59
CA LEU A 38 -0.54 -1.54 -4.25
C LEU A 38 0.00 -1.63 -2.82
N MET A 39 1.20 -1.09 -2.62
CA MET A 39 1.71 -0.75 -1.30
C MET A 39 2.10 0.72 -1.28
N MET A 40 1.60 1.48 -0.30
CA MET A 40 2.03 2.86 -0.08
C MET A 40 2.64 2.97 1.31
N GLU A 41 3.86 3.48 1.37
CA GLU A 41 4.59 3.67 2.61
C GLU A 41 4.91 5.15 2.77
N THR A 42 4.59 5.75 3.93
CA THR A 42 4.96 7.13 4.26
C THR A 42 5.78 7.14 5.53
N ALA A 43 6.93 7.82 5.51
CA ALA A 43 7.80 7.95 6.68
C ALA A 43 7.64 9.30 7.37
N TYR A 44 7.50 9.22 8.70
CA TYR A 44 7.43 10.34 9.63
C TYR A 44 8.66 10.29 10.56
N PRO A 45 8.96 11.37 11.31
CA PRO A 45 10.08 11.37 12.26
C PRO A 45 10.05 10.23 13.29
N GLN A 46 8.85 9.73 13.62
CA GLN A 46 8.63 8.75 14.69
C GLN A 46 8.42 7.31 14.18
N GLY A 47 8.43 7.09 12.87
CA GLY A 47 8.13 5.80 12.25
C GLY A 47 7.50 5.91 10.87
N ALA A 48 7.13 4.79 10.28
CA ALA A 48 6.49 4.68 8.98
C ALA A 48 5.12 4.00 9.08
N VAL A 49 4.25 4.35 8.13
CA VAL A 49 2.93 3.74 7.93
C VAL A 49 2.91 3.09 6.57
N SER A 50 2.45 1.84 6.50
CA SER A 50 2.32 1.10 5.23
C SER A 50 0.88 0.64 5.02
N LEU A 51 0.20 1.15 4.00
CA LEU A 51 -1.08 0.58 3.53
C LEU A 51 -0.80 -0.43 2.41
N VAL A 52 -1.45 -1.59 2.50
CA VAL A 52 -1.50 -2.62 1.46
C VAL A 52 -2.93 -2.73 0.96
N ALA A 53 -3.09 -2.73 -0.36
CA ALA A 53 -4.35 -2.98 -1.05
C ALA A 53 -4.10 -3.97 -2.21
N LEU A 54 -4.76 -5.12 -2.22
CA LEU A 54 -4.60 -6.13 -3.27
C LEU A 54 -5.79 -6.10 -4.26
N ALA A 55 -5.59 -6.71 -5.43
CA ALA A 55 -6.57 -6.73 -6.52
C ALA A 55 -7.91 -7.40 -6.17
N ASP A 56 -7.95 -8.24 -5.13
CA ASP A 56 -9.16 -8.90 -4.60
C ASP A 56 -9.87 -8.07 -3.50
N GLY A 57 -9.28 -6.94 -3.09
CA GLY A 57 -9.78 -6.09 -2.00
C GLY A 57 -9.20 -6.38 -0.63
N THR A 58 -8.30 -7.36 -0.51
CA THR A 58 -7.51 -7.57 0.70
C THR A 58 -6.80 -6.27 1.08
N THR A 59 -6.97 -5.84 2.32
CA THR A 59 -6.50 -4.54 2.81
C THR A 59 -5.84 -4.70 4.17
N SER A 60 -4.63 -4.17 4.32
CA SER A 60 -3.91 -4.12 5.59
C SER A 60 -3.26 -2.75 5.81
N LEU A 61 -3.11 -2.36 7.07
CA LEU A 61 -2.42 -1.14 7.49
C LEU A 61 -1.41 -1.50 8.58
N TYR A 62 -0.14 -1.17 8.39
CA TYR A 62 0.94 -1.48 9.34
C TYR A 62 1.59 -0.21 9.87
N PHE A 63 2.02 -0.23 11.13
CA PHE A 63 2.77 0.85 11.75
C PHE A 63 4.14 0.34 12.22
N SER A 64 5.21 1.03 11.83
CA SER A 64 6.58 0.58 12.15
C SER A 64 6.95 0.70 13.63
N ASN A 65 6.24 1.56 14.37
CA ASN A 65 6.33 1.67 15.83
C ASN A 65 5.42 0.66 16.56
N GLY A 66 4.82 -0.26 15.81
CA GLY A 66 4.01 -1.35 16.30
C GLY A 66 2.51 -1.15 16.07
N GLY A 67 1.82 -2.28 15.92
CA GLY A 67 0.39 -2.34 15.69
C GLY A 67 0.06 -2.33 14.20
N GLY A 68 -1.22 -2.45 13.91
CA GLY A 68 -1.71 -2.53 12.55
C GLY A 68 -3.11 -3.08 12.52
N ILE A 69 -3.73 -2.99 11.35
CA ILE A 69 -5.05 -3.52 11.07
C ILE A 69 -4.88 -4.50 9.91
N ILE A 70 -5.17 -5.76 10.18
CA ILE A 70 -5.19 -6.81 9.18
C ILE A 70 -6.66 -7.14 8.91
N GLY A 71 -7.01 -7.38 7.65
CA GLY A 71 -8.39 -7.76 7.31
C GLY A 71 -9.34 -6.57 7.18
N GLY A 72 -8.85 -5.34 7.00
CA GLY A 72 -9.74 -4.18 6.74
C GLY A 72 -10.65 -4.40 5.52
N GLY A 73 -10.24 -5.26 4.59
CA GLY A 73 -11.02 -5.67 3.42
C GLY A 73 -12.25 -6.54 3.74
N GLU A 74 -12.40 -7.08 4.96
CA GLU A 74 -13.61 -7.80 5.37
C GLU A 74 -14.86 -6.90 5.31
N HIS A 75 -14.66 -5.59 5.49
CA HIS A 75 -15.69 -4.60 5.23
C HIS A 75 -15.79 -4.30 3.73
N GLN A 76 -16.91 -4.67 3.11
CA GLN A 76 -17.12 -4.59 1.66
C GLN A 76 -16.85 -3.19 1.07
N HIS A 77 -17.14 -2.11 1.81
CA HIS A 77 -16.88 -0.74 1.35
C HIS A 77 -15.38 -0.41 1.30
N ILE A 78 -14.59 -0.94 2.24
CA ILE A 78 -13.12 -0.82 2.27
C ILE A 78 -12.52 -1.63 1.11
N ALA A 79 -12.92 -2.90 0.95
CA ALA A 79 -12.46 -3.72 -0.17
C ALA A 79 -12.69 -3.05 -1.53
N ARG A 80 -13.88 -2.49 -1.77
CA ARG A 80 -14.18 -1.76 -3.02
C ARG A 80 -13.28 -0.54 -3.21
N ALA A 81 -12.98 0.20 -2.14
CA ALA A 81 -12.09 1.35 -2.21
C ALA A 81 -10.64 0.94 -2.50
N SER A 82 -10.18 -0.14 -1.88
CA SER A 82 -8.85 -0.73 -2.14
C SER A 82 -8.70 -1.20 -3.59
N ILE A 83 -9.68 -1.94 -4.11
CA ILE A 83 -9.72 -2.35 -5.53
C ILE A 83 -9.70 -1.11 -6.45
N THR A 84 -10.37 -0.03 -6.06
CA THR A 84 -10.36 1.24 -6.83
C THR A 84 -8.98 1.90 -6.80
N ALA A 85 -8.31 1.92 -5.65
CA ALA A 85 -6.96 2.46 -5.52
C ALA A 85 -5.94 1.66 -6.36
N VAL A 86 -6.03 0.32 -6.35
CA VAL A 86 -5.21 -0.54 -7.23
C VAL A 86 -5.52 -0.24 -8.70
N GLY A 87 -6.80 -0.12 -9.08
CA GLY A 87 -7.18 0.20 -10.46
C GLY A 87 -6.65 1.55 -10.94
N LEU A 88 -6.57 2.54 -10.04
CA LEU A 88 -5.98 3.84 -10.36
C LEU A 88 -4.46 3.76 -10.51
N LEU A 89 -3.78 2.96 -9.67
CA LEU A 89 -2.35 2.72 -9.83
C LEU A 89 -2.03 2.05 -11.18
N GLN A 90 -2.88 1.14 -11.66
CA GLN A 90 -2.67 0.45 -12.95
C GLN A 90 -2.47 1.41 -14.12
N THR A 91 -3.08 2.61 -14.08
CA THR A 91 -2.93 3.59 -15.16
C THR A 91 -1.53 4.21 -15.22
N PHE A 92 -0.72 4.01 -14.19
CA PHE A 92 0.66 4.49 -14.10
C PHE A 92 1.69 3.35 -14.02
N ALA A 93 1.27 2.15 -13.61
CA ALA A 93 2.15 1.06 -13.22
C ALA A 93 3.20 0.68 -14.29
N ALA A 94 2.83 0.67 -15.57
CA ALA A 94 3.74 0.32 -16.66
C ALA A 94 4.91 1.33 -16.82
N ASP A 95 4.65 2.61 -16.55
CA ASP A 95 5.61 3.71 -16.70
C ASP A 95 6.42 3.96 -15.43
N MET A 96 6.05 3.34 -14.30
CA MET A 96 6.81 3.44 -13.07
C MET A 96 8.17 2.72 -13.21
N PRO A 97 9.26 3.28 -12.64
CA PRO A 97 10.56 2.63 -12.61
C PRO A 97 10.51 1.24 -11.97
N VAL A 98 11.26 0.29 -12.52
CA VAL A 98 11.48 -1.02 -11.88
C VAL A 98 12.22 -0.82 -10.57
N GLU A 99 11.71 -1.44 -9.52
CA GLU A 99 12.31 -1.39 -8.20
C GLU A 99 13.41 -2.45 -8.09
N ALA A 100 14.65 -2.01 -7.87
CA ALA A 100 15.78 -2.91 -7.65
C ALA A 100 15.82 -3.45 -6.22
N GLU A 101 15.44 -2.62 -5.25
CA GLU A 101 15.42 -2.96 -3.82
C GLU A 101 14.25 -2.25 -3.15
N ALA A 102 13.53 -2.97 -2.28
CA ALA A 102 12.37 -2.44 -1.59
C ALA A 102 12.78 -1.64 -0.33
N ALA A 103 13.29 -0.43 -0.54
CA ALA A 103 13.62 0.51 0.52
C ALA A 103 12.37 1.08 1.22
N LEU A 104 12.53 1.55 2.45
CA LEU A 104 11.56 2.42 3.13
C LEU A 104 11.81 3.89 2.71
N PRO A 105 10.78 4.74 2.67
CA PRO A 105 10.94 6.16 2.36
C PRO A 105 11.74 6.90 3.44
N GLY A 106 12.39 8.00 3.04
CA GLY A 106 12.93 8.97 4.00
C GLY A 106 11.82 9.80 4.69
N PRO A 107 12.09 10.45 5.85
CA PRO A 107 11.09 11.30 6.51
C PRO A 107 10.51 12.37 5.57
N GLY A 108 9.18 12.55 5.60
CA GLY A 108 8.45 13.48 4.72
C GLY A 108 8.29 12.99 3.28
N HIS A 109 8.66 11.74 3.00
CA HIS A 109 8.50 11.12 1.69
C HIS A 109 7.56 9.92 1.76
N THR A 110 6.98 9.61 0.61
CA THR A 110 6.11 8.47 0.38
C THR A 110 6.64 7.66 -0.79
N ILE A 111 6.76 6.35 -0.61
CA ILE A 111 6.94 5.40 -1.70
C ILE A 111 5.58 4.81 -2.06
N ILE A 112 5.17 4.97 -3.32
CA ILE A 112 4.03 4.25 -3.91
C ILE A 112 4.60 3.14 -4.78
N ARG A 113 4.21 1.90 -4.48
CA ARG A 113 4.70 0.69 -5.12
C ARG A 113 3.57 -0.07 -5.78
N ALA A 114 3.78 -0.40 -7.05
CA ALA A 114 3.02 -1.40 -7.77
C ALA A 114 3.63 -2.78 -7.52
N LEU A 115 2.86 -3.65 -6.86
CA LEU A 115 3.22 -5.04 -6.64
C LEU A 115 2.97 -5.80 -7.93
N GLY A 116 4.01 -5.95 -8.75
CA GLY A 116 3.91 -6.44 -10.12
C GLY A 116 4.06 -7.95 -10.23
N TYR A 117 3.49 -8.53 -11.30
CA TYR A 117 3.67 -9.95 -11.60
C TYR A 117 5.06 -10.30 -12.13
N ALA A 118 5.82 -9.31 -12.59
CA ALA A 118 7.18 -9.47 -13.12
C ALA A 118 8.23 -8.74 -12.27
N GLY A 119 7.91 -8.51 -11.00
CA GLY A 119 8.68 -7.65 -10.10
C GLY A 119 7.99 -6.32 -9.82
N HIS A 120 8.44 -5.66 -8.76
CA HIS A 120 7.82 -4.43 -8.26
C HIS A 120 8.29 -3.21 -9.04
N ARG A 121 7.44 -2.19 -9.06
CA ARG A 121 7.77 -0.86 -9.60
C ARG A 121 7.41 0.19 -8.57
N SER A 122 8.21 1.22 -8.41
CA SER A 122 7.97 2.22 -7.37
C SER A 122 8.38 3.63 -7.77
N ILE A 123 7.72 4.61 -7.16
CA ILE A 123 8.09 6.02 -7.18
C ILE A 123 8.14 6.52 -5.75
N GLU A 124 9.23 7.17 -5.39
CA GLU A 124 9.35 7.98 -4.18
C GLU A 124 9.08 9.46 -4.52
N ALA A 125 8.26 10.13 -3.72
CA ALA A 125 8.01 11.56 -3.85
C ALA A 125 7.80 12.18 -2.47
N ALA A 126 7.95 13.51 -2.39
CA ALA A 126 7.61 14.25 -1.18
C ALA A 126 6.11 14.08 -0.87
N GLU A 127 5.78 13.79 0.40
CA GLU A 127 4.40 13.64 0.86
C GLU A 127 3.58 14.89 0.53
N ASP A 128 4.17 16.07 0.71
CA ASP A 128 3.56 17.35 0.38
C ASP A 128 3.26 17.50 -1.11
N ASP A 129 4.11 17.01 -2.01
CA ASP A 129 3.83 17.11 -3.45
C ASP A 129 2.67 16.19 -3.84
N LEU A 130 2.62 14.99 -3.26
CA LEU A 130 1.49 14.08 -3.44
C LEU A 130 0.20 14.65 -2.84
N GLY A 131 0.25 15.13 -1.60
CA GLY A 131 -0.89 15.66 -0.85
C GLY A 131 -1.50 16.90 -1.48
N TYR A 132 -0.68 17.85 -1.95
CA TYR A 132 -1.15 19.10 -2.57
C TYR A 132 -1.42 18.98 -4.08
N GLY A 133 -1.40 17.78 -4.67
CA GLY A 133 -1.77 17.60 -6.08
C GLY A 133 -0.69 18.03 -7.08
N ARG A 134 0.58 18.10 -6.65
CA ARG A 134 1.72 18.57 -7.46
C ARG A 134 2.49 17.43 -8.14
N HIS A 135 2.09 16.18 -7.92
CA HIS A 135 2.72 15.00 -8.49
C HIS A 135 1.71 14.15 -9.28
N GLN A 136 2.15 13.45 -10.32
CA GLN A 136 1.26 12.65 -11.17
C GLN A 136 0.53 11.52 -10.41
N LEU A 137 1.14 11.00 -9.35
CA LEU A 137 0.55 9.98 -8.47
C LEU A 137 -0.30 10.55 -7.33
N SER A 138 -0.53 11.87 -7.27
CA SER A 138 -1.44 12.48 -6.29
C SER A 138 -2.83 11.81 -6.25
N PRO A 139 -3.46 11.45 -7.38
CA PRO A 139 -4.74 10.72 -7.35
C PRO A 139 -4.65 9.36 -6.62
N VAL A 140 -3.55 8.61 -6.81
CA VAL A 140 -3.31 7.32 -6.13
C VAL A 140 -3.14 7.57 -4.63
N PHE A 141 -2.32 8.56 -4.26
CA PHE A 141 -2.09 8.95 -2.88
C PHE A 141 -3.40 9.31 -2.16
N HIS A 142 -4.25 10.14 -2.76
CA HIS A 142 -5.55 10.49 -2.18
C HIS A 142 -6.50 9.29 -2.08
N ALA A 143 -6.52 8.40 -3.08
CA ALA A 143 -7.31 7.18 -3.03
C ALA A 143 -6.89 6.26 -1.87
N VAL A 144 -5.59 6.14 -1.64
CA VAL A 144 -5.01 5.39 -0.52
C VAL A 144 -5.35 6.03 0.82
N HIS A 145 -5.22 7.36 0.96
CA HIS A 145 -5.61 8.06 2.19
C HIS A 145 -7.09 7.91 2.53
N ARG A 146 -7.97 7.82 1.51
CA ARG A 146 -9.38 7.47 1.75
C ARG A 146 -9.52 6.09 2.37
N VAL A 147 -8.78 5.09 1.87
CA VAL A 147 -8.78 3.73 2.46
C VAL A 147 -8.30 3.77 3.90
N ILE A 148 -7.19 4.47 4.18
CA ILE A 148 -6.66 4.64 5.55
C ILE A 148 -7.72 5.25 6.48
N ALA A 149 -8.44 6.29 6.01
CA ALA A 149 -9.49 6.92 6.79
C ALA A 149 -10.62 5.94 7.15
N MET A 150 -11.13 5.18 6.16
CA MET A 150 -12.21 4.19 6.37
C MET A 150 -11.77 3.07 7.34
N VAL A 151 -10.55 2.58 7.19
CA VAL A 151 -9.97 1.57 8.09
C VAL A 151 -9.88 2.12 9.52
N SER A 152 -9.43 3.36 9.68
CA SER A 152 -9.25 4.00 10.99
C SER A 152 -10.58 4.33 11.68
N GLU A 153 -11.62 4.67 10.92
CA GLU A 153 -12.97 4.92 11.43
C GLU A 153 -13.60 3.63 11.96
N THR A 154 -13.50 2.54 11.21
CA THR A 154 -14.10 1.25 11.58
C THR A 154 -13.54 0.71 12.91
N THR A 155 -12.25 0.91 13.18
CA THR A 155 -11.63 0.48 14.45
C THR A 155 -11.98 1.32 15.68
N LYS A 156 -12.66 2.47 15.52
CA LYS A 156 -13.10 3.29 16.66
C LYS A 156 -14.48 2.89 17.17
N ASP A 157 -15.23 2.13 16.38
CA ASP A 157 -16.60 1.71 16.68
C ASP A 157 -16.68 0.30 17.29
N GLU A 158 -15.52 -0.37 17.46
CA GLU A 158 -15.34 -1.67 18.14
C GLU A 158 -14.85 -1.50 19.59
#